data_AF-A0A2D7XLJ2-F1
#
_entry.id   AF-A0A2D7XLJ2-F1
#
_cell.length_a   1.000
_cell.length_b   1.000
_cell.length_c   1.000
_cell.angle_alpha   90.00
_cell.angle_beta   90.00
_cell.angle_gamma   90.00
#
_symmetry.space_group_name_H-M   'P 1'
#
loop_
_entity.id
_entity.type
_entity.pdbx_description
1 polymer ?
#
loop_
_entity_poly.entity_id
_entity_poly.type
_entity_poly.pdbx_seq_one_letter_code
_entity_poly.pdbx_strand_id
1 'polypeptide(L)'
;MQMKLDKWNIAIGDGAPLVVMAGLNVLEDKALALEVCAELKSICADLGLPYIFKASFDKANRSSVSSYRGPGEADGLAMLTKLKAKHNVPIVTDLHTPAQA
;
A
#
# COMPACT_ATOMS: atom_id res chain seq x y z
N MET A 1 -13.71 -15.18 -11.50
CA MET A 1 -12.32 -15.13 -12.08
C MET A 1 -11.36 -14.70 -10.98
N GLN A 2 -10.13 -15.22 -10.92
CA GLN A 2 -9.17 -14.89 -9.85
C GLN A 2 -7.94 -14.16 -10.40
N MET A 3 -7.52 -13.09 -9.72
CA MET A 3 -6.20 -12.47 -9.85
C MET A 3 -5.24 -13.14 -8.85
N LYS A 4 -4.00 -13.42 -9.26
CA LYS A 4 -2.99 -14.07 -8.40
C LYS A 4 -1.75 -13.21 -8.25
N LEU A 5 -1.24 -13.15 -7.03
CA LEU A 5 0.05 -12.57 -6.67
C LEU A 5 0.96 -13.72 -6.21
N ASP A 6 1.48 -14.48 -7.17
CA ASP A 6 2.15 -15.77 -6.92
C ASP A 6 3.31 -15.67 -5.93
N LYS A 7 4.10 -14.58 -6.00
CA LYS A 7 5.23 -14.33 -5.08
C LYS A 7 4.82 -14.34 -3.59
N TRP A 8 3.57 -13.96 -3.29
CA TRP A 8 3.07 -13.87 -1.91
C TRP A 8 2.00 -14.93 -1.61
N ASN A 9 1.73 -15.84 -2.55
CA ASN A 9 0.68 -16.85 -2.43
C ASN A 9 -0.70 -16.24 -2.09
N ILE A 10 -1.05 -15.13 -2.75
CA ILE A 10 -2.34 -14.44 -2.56
C ILE A 10 -3.19 -14.61 -3.83
N ALA A 11 -4.45 -15.02 -3.67
CA ALA A 11 -5.47 -15.01 -4.70
C ALA A 11 -6.59 -14.02 -4.32
N ILE A 12 -7.09 -13.25 -5.29
CA ILE A 12 -8.15 -12.26 -5.12
C ILE A 12 -9.26 -12.58 -6.12
N GLY A 13 -10.48 -12.79 -5.63
CA GLY A 13 -11.66 -13.10 -6.43
C GLY A 13 -12.46 -14.29 -5.87
N ASP A 14 -13.38 -14.81 -6.68
CA ASP A 14 -14.34 -15.85 -6.26
C ASP A 14 -13.67 -17.07 -5.64
N GLY A 15 -14.13 -17.48 -4.46
CA GLY A 15 -13.63 -18.66 -3.74
C GLY A 15 -12.27 -18.51 -3.05
N ALA A 16 -11.62 -17.33 -3.13
CA ALA A 16 -10.40 -17.04 -2.39
C ALA A 16 -10.71 -16.42 -1.02
N PRO A 17 -9.79 -16.53 -0.03
CA PRO A 17 -9.92 -15.82 1.25
C PRO A 17 -10.03 -14.29 1.07
N LEU A 18 -10.70 -13.63 2.02
CA LEU A 18 -10.78 -12.17 2.05
C LEU A 18 -9.37 -11.56 2.17
N VAL A 19 -8.99 -10.74 1.20
CA VAL A 19 -7.70 -10.02 1.21
C VAL A 19 -7.88 -8.63 1.81
N VAL A 20 -6.98 -8.27 2.73
CA VAL A 20 -6.97 -6.95 3.39
C VAL A 20 -5.98 -6.03 2.68
N MET A 21 -6.51 -4.98 2.05
CA MET A 21 -5.71 -3.86 1.53
C MET A 21 -5.78 -2.69 2.52
N ALA A 22 -4.79 -2.56 3.39
CA ALA A 22 -4.82 -1.56 4.47
C ALA A 22 -3.45 -0.94 4.73
N GLY A 23 -3.45 0.26 5.29
CA GLY A 23 -2.25 1.02 5.60
C GLY A 23 -2.58 2.47 5.87
N LEU A 24 -1.79 3.38 5.31
CA LEU A 24 -1.93 4.82 5.51
C LEU A 24 -2.77 5.46 4.42
N ASN A 25 -3.36 6.62 4.73
CA ASN A 25 -3.99 7.43 3.69
C ASN A 25 -2.93 7.96 2.71
N VAL A 26 -1.91 8.64 3.23
CA VAL A 26 -0.79 9.25 2.49
C VAL A 26 0.55 8.99 3.21
N LEU A 27 1.65 8.92 2.46
CA LEU A 27 3.02 8.67 2.97
C LEU A 27 3.66 9.92 3.59
N GLU A 28 3.22 10.31 4.79
CA GLU A 28 3.75 11.49 5.49
C GLU A 28 5.14 11.27 6.10
N ASP A 29 5.35 10.10 6.72
CA ASP A 29 6.60 9.76 7.40
C ASP A 29 6.99 8.31 7.13
N LYS A 30 8.29 8.10 6.91
CA LYS A 30 8.83 6.78 6.57
C LYS A 30 8.81 5.84 7.77
N ALA A 31 9.10 6.32 8.98
CA ALA A 31 9.12 5.46 10.16
C ALA A 31 7.70 4.97 10.48
N LEU A 32 6.73 5.87 10.43
CA LEU A 32 5.30 5.56 10.60
C LEU A 32 4.82 4.54 9.57
N ALA A 33 5.19 4.70 8.29
CA ALA A 33 4.82 3.73 7.25
C ALA A 33 5.34 2.31 7.54
N LEU A 34 6.58 2.20 8.03
CA LEU A 34 7.18 0.91 8.40
C LEU A 34 6.53 0.31 9.66
N GLU A 35 6.22 1.13 10.66
CA GLU A 35 5.54 0.71 11.89
C GLU A 35 4.13 0.19 11.59
N VAL A 36 3.32 0.98 10.90
CA VAL A 36 1.94 0.59 10.52
C VAL A 36 1.94 -0.66 9.64
N CYS A 37 2.89 -0.79 8.71
CA CYS A 37 3.03 -2.01 7.91
C CYS A 37 3.33 -3.23 8.77
N ALA A 38 4.23 -3.10 9.77
CA ALA A 38 4.59 -4.21 10.64
C ALA A 38 3.39 -4.66 11.49
N GLU A 39 2.70 -3.70 12.09
CA GLU A 39 1.54 -3.94 12.95
C GLU A 39 0.39 -4.60 12.19
N LEU A 40 -0.04 -4.00 11.06
CA LEU A 40 -1.13 -4.56 10.26
C LEU A 40 -0.79 -5.93 9.67
N LYS A 41 0.48 -6.15 9.29
CA LYS A 41 0.94 -7.47 8.85
C LYS A 41 0.82 -8.50 9.98
N SER A 42 1.20 -8.15 11.21
CA SER A 42 1.10 -9.04 12.36
C SER A 42 -0.36 -9.40 12.64
N ILE A 43 -1.23 -8.39 12.74
CA ILE A 43 -2.67 -8.58 12.99
C ILE A 43 -3.30 -9.46 11.91
N CYS A 44 -3.01 -9.21 10.64
CA CYS A 44 -3.55 -10.02 9.55
C CYS A 44 -3.03 -11.46 9.59
N ALA A 45 -1.76 -11.66 9.97
CA ALA A 45 -1.20 -13.01 10.13
C ALA A 45 -1.88 -13.79 11.26
N ASP A 46 -2.13 -13.15 12.41
CA ASP A 46 -2.83 -13.76 13.55
C ASP A 46 -4.28 -14.14 13.19
N LEU A 47 -4.92 -13.36 12.32
CA LEU A 47 -6.28 -13.62 11.82
C LEU A 47 -6.32 -14.56 10.60
N GLY A 48 -5.17 -14.98 10.07
CA GLY A 48 -5.10 -15.80 8.85
C GLY A 48 -5.56 -15.09 7.57
N LEU A 49 -5.48 -13.76 7.53
CA LEU A 49 -5.92 -12.93 6.40
C LEU A 49 -4.72 -12.54 5.50
N PRO A 50 -4.81 -12.73 4.17
CA PRO A 50 -3.82 -12.18 3.26
C PRO A 50 -3.79 -10.64 3.31
N TYR A 51 -2.59 -10.06 3.26
CA TYR A 51 -2.37 -8.63 3.46
C TYR A 51 -1.62 -7.96 2.31
N ILE A 52 -2.09 -6.77 1.93
CA ILE A 52 -1.47 -5.86 0.97
C ILE A 52 -1.36 -4.49 1.64
N PHE A 53 -0.16 -3.92 1.68
CA PHE A 53 0.01 -2.58 2.23
C PHE A 53 -0.49 -1.52 1.22
N LYS A 54 -1.31 -0.58 1.71
CA LYS A 54 -1.80 0.56 0.91
C LYS A 54 -1.31 1.88 1.47
N ALA A 55 -0.80 2.76 0.60
CA ALA A 55 -0.64 4.19 0.89
C ALA A 55 -0.59 5.00 -0.42
N SER A 56 -1.09 6.24 -0.38
CA SER A 56 -0.97 7.18 -1.51
C SER A 56 0.35 7.96 -1.41
N PHE A 57 1.03 8.17 -2.53
CA PHE A 57 2.18 9.09 -2.60
C PHE A 57 1.75 10.54 -2.90
N ASP A 58 0.58 10.72 -3.48
CA ASP A 58 -0.02 12.02 -3.81
C ASP A 58 -1.53 12.01 -3.56
N LYS A 59 -2.05 13.13 -3.04
CA LYS A 59 -3.48 13.40 -2.89
C LYS A 59 -3.88 14.47 -3.91
N ALA A 60 -4.21 14.05 -5.13
CA ALA A 60 -4.51 14.96 -6.24
C ALA A 60 -5.84 15.73 -6.14
N ASN A 61 -6.67 15.41 -5.15
CA ASN A 61 -8.04 15.90 -5.01
C ASN A 61 -8.28 16.63 -3.68
N ARG A 62 -7.29 17.37 -3.16
CA ARG A 62 -7.46 18.24 -2.00
C ARG A 62 -8.34 19.44 -2.36
N SER A 63 -9.15 19.91 -1.41
CA SER A 63 -10.03 21.08 -1.61
C SER A 63 -9.29 22.42 -1.72
N SER A 64 -8.02 22.49 -1.29
CA SER A 64 -7.16 23.67 -1.44
C SER A 64 -5.81 23.28 -2.04
N VAL A 65 -5.30 24.11 -2.95
CA VAL A 65 -4.00 23.94 -3.61
C VAL A 65 -2.83 24.00 -2.62
N SER A 66 -2.97 24.77 -1.53
CA SER A 66 -1.92 24.88 -0.50
C SER A 66 -1.89 23.72 0.49
N SER A 67 -2.83 22.78 0.38
CA SER A 67 -2.85 21.61 1.26
C SER A 67 -1.66 20.70 0.99
N TYR A 68 -1.08 20.12 2.04
CA TYR A 68 -0.11 19.04 1.89
C TYR A 68 -0.70 17.87 1.08
N ARG A 69 0.06 17.31 0.14
CA ARG A 69 -0.42 16.25 -0.74
C ARG A 69 0.31 14.93 -0.61
N GLY A 70 1.38 14.88 0.17
CA GLY A 70 2.28 13.75 0.19
C GLY A 70 3.65 14.10 -0.36
N PRO A 71 4.55 13.11 -0.42
CA PRO A 71 5.92 13.28 -0.87
C PRO A 71 6.04 13.36 -2.40
N GLY A 72 4.97 13.07 -3.14
CA GLY A 72 4.99 12.95 -4.59
C GLY A 72 5.56 11.61 -5.04
N GLU A 73 5.56 11.41 -6.36
CA GLU A 73 5.79 10.11 -6.98
C GLU A 73 7.20 9.55 -6.75
N ALA A 74 8.25 10.33 -7.05
CA ALA A 74 9.63 9.86 -6.95
C ALA A 74 9.99 9.42 -5.52
N ASP A 75 9.75 10.29 -4.54
CA ASP A 75 10.04 10.00 -3.14
C ASP A 75 9.09 8.96 -2.56
N GLY A 76 7.80 9.01 -2.91
CA GLY A 76 6.81 8.04 -2.46
C GLY A 76 7.11 6.62 -2.95
N LEU A 77 7.46 6.44 -4.23
CA LEU A 77 7.85 5.14 -4.78
C LEU A 77 9.16 4.63 -4.16
N ALA A 78 10.11 5.52 -3.86
CA ALA A 78 11.33 5.14 -3.15
C ALA A 78 11.02 4.65 -1.71
N MET A 79 10.08 5.29 -1.01
CA MET A 79 9.61 4.83 0.31
C MET A 79 8.90 3.47 0.23
N LEU A 80 7.95 3.31 -0.70
CA LEU A 80 7.20 2.07 -0.90
C LEU A 80 8.11 0.91 -1.29
N THR A 81 9.13 1.16 -2.13
CA THR A 81 10.13 0.14 -2.51
C THR A 81 10.90 -0.37 -1.28
N LYS A 82 11.34 0.53 -0.39
CA LYS A 82 12.04 0.17 0.85
C LYS A 82 11.13 -0.62 1.79
N LEU A 83 9.87 -0.20 1.93
CA LEU A 83 8.87 -0.89 2.75
C LEU A 83 8.59 -2.31 2.23
N LYS A 84 8.36 -2.44 0.92
CA LYS A 84 8.18 -3.72 0.22
C LYS A 84 9.36 -4.67 0.46
N ALA A 85 10.58 -4.17 0.32
CA ALA A 85 11.79 -4.96 0.55
C ALA A 85 11.94 -5.40 2.01
N LYS A 86 11.69 -4.48 2.96
CA LYS A 86 11.84 -4.75 4.40
C LYS A 86 10.80 -5.74 4.92
N HIS A 87 9.53 -5.59 4.54
CA HIS A 87 8.44 -6.39 5.10
C HIS A 87 7.99 -7.55 4.20
N ASN A 88 8.50 -7.63 2.96
CA ASN A 88 8.12 -8.60 1.95
C ASN A 88 6.58 -8.70 1.79
N VAL A 89 5.92 -7.55 1.61
CA VAL A 89 4.48 -7.45 1.39
C VAL A 89 4.17 -6.91 -0.02
N PRO A 90 3.05 -7.29 -0.65
CA PRO A 90 2.57 -6.61 -1.83
C PRO A 90 2.15 -5.17 -1.47
N ILE A 91 2.23 -4.26 -2.45
CA ILE A 91 1.90 -2.84 -2.30
C ILE A 91 0.81 -2.47 -3.30
N VAL A 92 -0.13 -1.64 -2.88
CA VAL A 92 -1.07 -0.95 -3.77
C VAL A 92 -1.04 0.56 -3.51
N THR A 93 -1.04 1.34 -4.58
CA THR A 93 -1.08 2.81 -4.56
C THR A 93 -1.92 3.30 -5.73
N ASP A 94 -2.44 4.52 -5.63
CA ASP A 94 -3.24 5.17 -6.65
C ASP A 94 -2.37 5.99 -7.62
N LEU A 95 -2.74 5.97 -8.90
CA LEU A 95 -2.17 6.81 -9.95
C LEU A 95 -3.22 7.84 -10.35
N HIS A 96 -2.79 9.09 -10.58
CA HIS A 96 -3.69 10.22 -10.89
C HIS A 96 -3.54 10.73 -12.32
N THR A 97 -2.51 10.30 -13.06
CA THR A 97 -2.32 10.65 -14.47
C THR A 97 -1.81 9.45 -15.30
N PRO A 98 -2.04 9.44 -16.63
CA PRO A 98 -1.55 8.35 -17.49
C PRO A 98 -0.02 8.18 -17.51
N ALA A 99 0.74 9.25 -17.27
CA ALA A 99 2.20 9.21 -17.29
C ALA A 99 2.82 8.41 -16.12
N GLN A 100 1.99 8.04 -15.14
CA GLN A 100 2.41 7.30 -13.94
C GLN A 100 2.22 5.78 -14.07
N ALA A 101 1.65 5.31 -15.19
CA ALA A 101 1.36 3.90 -15.48
C ALA A 101 2.45 3.30 -16.38
#